data_AF-A0A2G9IEE1-F1
#
_entry.id   AF-A0A2G9IEE1-F1
#
_cell.length_a   1.000
_cell.length_b   1.000
_cell.length_c   1.000
_cell.angle_alpha   90.00
_cell.angle_beta   90.00
_cell.angle_gamma   90.00
#
_symmetry.space_group_name_H-M   'P 1'
#
loop_
_entity.id
_entity.type
_entity.pdbx_description
1 polymer ?
#
loop_
_entity_poly.entity_id
_entity_poly.type
_entity_poly.pdbx_seq_one_letter_code
_entity_poly.pdbx_strand_id
1 'polypeptide(L)'
;MQAHNFKIAELNVRIVFAGSEKNSIKLLPSFAPFSTEAFKEDLFFQLTVDDQLRPVPKEERKHIRNFDTGNGDTIVDKLEDGGYQYIIKDIKGADCCLLITNKDFSDCRCALNGNYNMRSFGLNNALMLIFAFAGAHKQTLLIHASLVRNNNFGYAFIAKSGTGKSTQVSMWLRHIAGSDLMNDDNPIIRCIDNEFWIFGSPWSGKTPCYRNIKARLGAITRIDRATTNSIDKLPPIQAFASLLPSCSSMKWDSDIYNAICDTITKIVETTGIYTLHCLPNKEAAEVCYKAISKVQ
;
A
#
# COMPACT_ATOMS: atom_id res chain seq x y z
N MET A 1 -27.59 -0.81 -9.28
CA MET A 1 -26.17 -0.70 -8.83
C MET A 1 -26.00 -1.61 -7.64
N GLN A 2 -24.85 -2.29 -7.52
CA GLN A 2 -24.57 -3.18 -6.39
C GLN A 2 -23.43 -2.60 -5.56
N ALA A 3 -23.67 -2.35 -4.27
CA ALA A 3 -22.66 -1.84 -3.34
C ALA A 3 -22.03 -2.99 -2.53
N HIS A 4 -20.71 -2.93 -2.37
CA HIS A 4 -19.92 -3.84 -1.54
C HIS A 4 -19.09 -3.00 -0.55
N ASN A 5 -19.09 -3.41 0.71
CA ASN A 5 -18.47 -2.67 1.80
C ASN A 5 -17.27 -3.46 2.34
N PHE A 6 -16.17 -2.76 2.61
CA PHE A 6 -14.93 -3.33 3.14
C PHE A 6 -14.42 -2.50 4.31
N LYS A 7 -13.75 -3.15 5.26
CA LYS A 7 -12.98 -2.49 6.31
C LYS A 7 -11.51 -2.90 6.18
N ILE A 8 -10.69 -1.98 5.66
CA ILE A 8 -9.27 -2.21 5.37
C ILE A 8 -8.44 -1.33 6.31
N ALA A 9 -7.59 -1.94 7.13
CA ALA A 9 -6.86 -1.24 8.18
C ALA A 9 -7.77 -0.32 9.03
N GLU A 10 -8.98 -0.80 9.36
CA GLU A 10 -10.00 -0.06 10.13
C GLU A 10 -10.57 1.18 9.42
N LEU A 11 -10.36 1.32 8.11
CA LEU A 11 -10.96 2.35 7.26
C LEU A 11 -12.08 1.77 6.40
N ASN A 12 -13.22 2.46 6.34
CA ASN A 12 -14.43 2.00 5.64
C ASN A 12 -14.36 2.34 4.15
N VAL A 13 -14.31 1.32 3.29
CA VAL A 13 -14.22 1.45 1.84
C VAL A 13 -15.49 0.91 1.20
N ARG A 14 -16.08 1.67 0.28
CA ARG A 14 -17.24 1.21 -0.50
C ARG A 14 -16.90 1.13 -1.98
N ILE A 15 -17.31 0.03 -2.62
CA ILE A 15 -17.21 -0.15 -4.06
C ILE A 15 -18.61 -0.37 -4.62
N VAL A 16 -19.02 0.48 -5.55
CA VAL A 16 -20.34 0.43 -6.19
C VAL A 16 -20.16 0.05 -7.64
N PHE A 17 -20.79 -1.04 -8.07
CA PHE A 17 -20.81 -1.44 -9.47
C PHE A 17 -22.11 -0.95 -10.14
N ALA A 18 -21.97 -0.15 -11.20
CA ALA A 18 -23.06 0.10 -12.15
C ALA A 18 -23.46 -1.22 -12.84
N GLY A 19 -24.68 -1.27 -13.39
CA GLY A 19 -25.18 -2.48 -14.06
C GLY A 19 -24.27 -2.89 -15.21
N SER A 20 -23.63 -4.05 -15.10
CA SER A 20 -22.68 -4.58 -16.08
C SER A 20 -22.61 -6.10 -15.97
N GLU A 21 -22.48 -6.78 -17.09
CA GLU A 21 -22.20 -8.23 -17.12
C GLU A 21 -20.72 -8.54 -16.84
N LYS A 22 -19.84 -7.55 -17.02
CA LYS A 22 -18.37 -7.70 -16.95
C LYS A 22 -17.80 -7.28 -15.61
N ASN A 23 -18.40 -6.29 -14.95
CA ASN A 23 -17.92 -5.74 -13.69
C ASN A 23 -18.70 -6.27 -12.51
N SER A 24 -18.00 -6.90 -11.58
CA SER A 24 -18.56 -7.37 -10.32
C SER A 24 -17.46 -7.53 -9.29
N ILE A 25 -17.83 -7.86 -8.05
CA ILE A 25 -16.88 -8.15 -6.98
C ILE A 25 -15.91 -9.30 -7.30
N LYS A 26 -16.24 -10.16 -8.26
CA LYS A 26 -15.35 -11.24 -8.73
C LYS A 26 -14.00 -10.72 -9.24
N LEU A 27 -13.91 -9.46 -9.65
CA LEU A 27 -12.66 -8.82 -10.07
C LEU A 27 -11.67 -8.59 -8.91
N LEU A 28 -12.12 -8.71 -7.64
CA LEU A 28 -11.35 -8.39 -6.43
C LEU A 28 -11.35 -9.55 -5.42
N PRO A 29 -10.89 -10.75 -5.77
CA PRO A 29 -10.86 -11.88 -4.84
C PRO A 29 -10.03 -11.59 -3.58
N SER A 30 -8.98 -10.76 -3.69
CA SER A 30 -8.12 -10.37 -2.56
C SER A 30 -8.82 -9.50 -1.51
N PHE A 31 -9.95 -8.88 -1.84
CA PHE A 31 -10.72 -8.04 -0.92
C PHE A 31 -11.69 -8.86 -0.04
N ALA A 32 -11.94 -10.14 -0.36
CA ALA A 32 -12.90 -10.96 0.36
C ALA A 32 -12.66 -11.03 1.88
N PRO A 33 -11.41 -11.15 2.40
CA PRO A 33 -11.14 -11.17 3.85
C PRO A 33 -11.43 -9.84 4.57
N PHE A 34 -11.67 -8.77 3.82
CA PHE A 34 -11.92 -7.41 4.33
C PHE A 34 -13.40 -7.02 4.22
N SER A 35 -14.27 -7.89 3.72
CA SER A 35 -15.71 -7.63 3.55
C SER A 35 -16.40 -7.38 4.88
N THR A 36 -17.38 -6.47 4.89
CA THR A 36 -18.25 -6.17 6.05
C THR A 36 -19.67 -5.88 5.59
N GLU A 37 -20.68 -6.18 6.41
CA GLU A 37 -22.08 -5.98 6.02
C GLU A 37 -22.52 -4.50 6.12
N ALA A 38 -22.03 -3.77 7.12
CA ALA A 38 -22.43 -2.39 7.37
C ALA A 38 -21.29 -1.54 7.98
N PHE A 39 -21.46 -0.21 7.85
CA PHE A 39 -20.63 0.78 8.53
C PHE A 39 -21.41 1.39 9.69
N LYS A 40 -20.74 1.61 10.84
CA LYS A 40 -21.24 2.48 11.92
C LYS A 40 -20.59 3.87 11.90
N GLU A 41 -19.52 4.01 11.12
CA GLU A 41 -18.63 5.17 11.08
C GLU A 41 -18.59 5.72 9.64
N ASP A 42 -17.97 6.89 9.47
CA ASP A 42 -17.85 7.55 8.17
C ASP A 42 -17.06 6.72 7.14
N LEU A 43 -17.36 6.98 5.87
CA LEU A 43 -16.62 6.42 4.75
C LEU A 43 -15.23 7.04 4.65
N PHE A 44 -14.24 6.19 4.43
CA PHE A 44 -12.91 6.62 4.02
C PHE A 44 -12.92 7.06 2.55
N PHE A 45 -13.44 6.21 1.66
CA PHE A 45 -13.76 6.59 0.30
C PHE A 45 -14.81 5.67 -0.32
N GLN A 46 -15.39 6.14 -1.42
CA GLN A 46 -16.21 5.36 -2.33
C GLN A 46 -15.61 5.34 -3.74
N LEU A 47 -15.62 4.17 -4.39
CA LEU A 47 -15.33 4.02 -5.80
C LEU A 47 -16.58 3.51 -6.53
N THR A 48 -17.03 4.25 -7.54
CA THR A 48 -18.09 3.80 -8.46
C THR A 48 -17.47 3.29 -9.76
N VAL A 49 -17.73 2.02 -10.09
CA VAL A 49 -17.28 1.37 -11.33
C VAL A 49 -18.39 1.45 -12.37
N ASP A 50 -18.18 2.25 -13.40
CA ASP A 50 -19.11 2.50 -14.51
C ASP A 50 -18.36 2.65 -15.84
N ASP A 51 -18.55 1.69 -16.76
CA ASP A 51 -17.92 1.70 -18.09
C ASP A 51 -18.46 2.82 -19.00
N GLN A 52 -19.53 3.53 -18.61
CA GLN A 52 -19.99 4.73 -19.31
C GLN A 52 -19.20 5.99 -18.96
N LEU A 53 -18.33 5.94 -17.95
CA LEU A 53 -17.42 7.05 -17.64
C LEU A 53 -16.56 7.37 -18.87
N ARG A 54 -16.38 8.66 -19.15
CA ARG A 54 -15.54 9.18 -20.22
C ARG A 54 -14.46 10.07 -19.65
N PRO A 55 -13.28 10.16 -20.30
CA PRO A 55 -12.25 11.09 -19.88
C PRO A 55 -12.79 12.53 -19.89
N VAL A 56 -12.35 13.33 -18.92
CA VAL A 56 -12.61 14.77 -18.88
C VAL A 56 -12.05 15.42 -20.15
N PRO A 57 -12.73 16.42 -20.76
CA PRO A 57 -12.22 17.14 -21.93
C PRO A 57 -10.79 17.66 -21.73
N LYS A 58 -10.02 17.77 -22.82
CA LYS A 58 -8.60 18.14 -22.73
C LYS A 58 -8.40 19.58 -22.26
N GLU A 59 -9.39 20.44 -22.50
CA GLU A 59 -9.40 21.84 -22.11
C GLU A 59 -9.53 22.01 -20.58
N GLU A 60 -10.21 21.06 -19.92
CA GLU A 60 -10.54 21.08 -18.48
C GLU A 60 -9.54 20.28 -17.63
N ARG A 61 -8.40 19.89 -18.20
CA ARG A 61 -7.38 19.11 -17.50
C ARG A 61 -5.96 19.50 -17.91
N LYS A 62 -5.06 19.52 -16.94
CA LYS A 62 -3.64 19.79 -17.13
C LYS A 62 -2.83 18.52 -16.94
N HIS A 63 -2.12 18.09 -17.98
CA HIS A 63 -1.22 16.95 -17.88
C HIS A 63 -0.13 17.20 -16.84
N ILE A 64 0.06 16.25 -15.95
CA ILE A 64 1.10 16.30 -14.92
C ILE A 64 2.32 15.51 -15.37
N ARG A 65 2.18 14.19 -15.57
CA ARG A 65 3.24 13.30 -16.08
C ARG A 65 2.74 11.87 -16.34
N ASN A 66 3.66 11.03 -16.85
CA ASN A 66 3.53 9.58 -16.94
C ASN A 66 4.44 8.90 -15.89
N PHE A 67 3.93 7.86 -15.22
CA PHE A 67 4.65 7.07 -14.23
C PHE A 67 4.83 5.65 -14.72
N ASP A 68 6.08 5.19 -14.79
CA ASP A 68 6.36 3.76 -14.82
C ASP A 68 6.18 3.19 -13.41
N THR A 69 5.21 2.31 -13.25
CA THR A 69 4.90 1.64 -11.98
C THR A 69 5.63 0.30 -11.82
N GLY A 70 6.44 -0.11 -12.80
CA GLY A 70 7.00 -1.46 -12.93
C GLY A 70 5.99 -2.51 -13.39
N ASN A 71 4.69 -2.19 -13.37
CA ASN A 71 3.59 -3.03 -13.84
C ASN A 71 2.82 -2.40 -15.02
N GLY A 72 3.37 -1.33 -15.61
CA GLY A 72 2.76 -0.55 -16.68
C GLY A 72 2.80 0.96 -16.39
N ASP A 73 2.38 1.74 -17.37
CA ASP A 73 2.37 3.20 -17.28
C ASP A 73 1.09 3.72 -16.65
N THR A 74 1.20 4.74 -15.80
CA THR A 74 0.06 5.52 -15.32
C THR A 74 0.19 6.97 -15.78
N ILE A 75 -0.77 7.46 -16.56
CA ILE A 75 -0.85 8.85 -17.00
C ILE A 75 -1.68 9.62 -16.00
N VAL A 76 -1.24 10.81 -15.60
CA VAL A 76 -1.94 11.64 -14.61
C VAL A 76 -2.20 13.04 -15.15
N ASP A 77 -3.45 13.47 -15.03
CA ASP A 77 -3.89 14.83 -15.31
C ASP A 77 -4.54 15.43 -14.05
N LYS A 78 -4.32 16.73 -13.83
CA LYS A 78 -4.99 17.52 -12.78
C LYS A 78 -6.22 18.20 -13.37
N LEU A 79 -7.34 18.15 -12.65
CA LEU A 79 -8.61 18.75 -13.07
C LEU A 79 -8.75 20.17 -12.48
N GLU A 80 -9.59 21.01 -13.11
CA GLU A 80 -9.84 22.39 -12.66
C GLU A 80 -10.45 22.47 -11.25
N ASP A 81 -11.27 21.50 -10.88
CA ASP A 81 -11.90 21.39 -9.55
C ASP A 81 -10.92 20.90 -8.45
N GLY A 82 -9.65 20.69 -8.80
CA GLY A 82 -8.63 20.16 -7.89
C GLY A 82 -8.61 18.64 -7.80
N GLY A 83 -9.52 17.94 -8.48
CA GLY A 83 -9.49 16.49 -8.65
C GLY A 83 -8.39 16.01 -9.60
N TYR A 84 -8.40 14.70 -9.89
CA TYR A 84 -7.41 14.07 -10.76
C TYR A 84 -8.07 13.11 -11.73
N GLN A 85 -7.41 12.91 -12.86
CA GLN A 85 -7.69 11.84 -13.79
C GLN A 85 -6.45 10.96 -13.97
N TYR A 86 -6.63 9.65 -13.92
CA TYR A 86 -5.60 8.66 -14.17
C TYR A 86 -6.00 7.74 -15.33
N ILE A 87 -5.06 7.46 -16.22
CA ILE A 87 -5.15 6.34 -17.17
C ILE A 87 -4.12 5.30 -16.75
N ILE A 88 -4.61 4.15 -16.27
CA ILE A 88 -3.77 3.03 -15.83
C ILE A 88 -3.63 2.06 -17.00
N LYS A 89 -2.39 1.87 -17.46
CA LYS A 89 -2.03 0.94 -18.54
C LYS A 89 -1.34 -0.31 -17.99
N ASP A 90 -1.47 -1.41 -18.70
CA ASP A 90 -0.66 -2.61 -18.44
C ASP A 90 0.75 -2.49 -19.05
N ILE A 91 1.60 -3.50 -18.82
CA ILE A 91 2.95 -3.61 -19.39
C ILE A 91 3.00 -3.66 -20.93
N LYS A 92 1.86 -3.87 -21.60
CA LYS A 92 1.74 -3.85 -23.06
C LYS A 92 1.24 -2.50 -23.57
N GLY A 93 1.03 -1.53 -22.69
CA GLY A 93 0.55 -0.18 -22.99
C GLY A 93 -0.97 -0.08 -23.17
N ALA A 94 -1.72 -1.14 -22.88
CA ALA A 94 -3.17 -1.17 -23.05
C ALA A 94 -3.88 -0.47 -21.90
N ASP A 95 -4.80 0.44 -22.21
CA ASP A 95 -5.61 1.17 -21.23
C ASP A 95 -6.51 0.19 -20.48
N CYS A 96 -6.24 -0.03 -19.20
CA CYS A 96 -6.99 -0.96 -18.35
C CYS A 96 -8.05 -0.25 -17.52
N CYS A 97 -7.78 0.98 -17.06
CA CYS A 97 -8.69 1.73 -16.21
C CYS A 97 -8.54 3.25 -16.44
N LEU A 98 -9.68 3.92 -16.62
CA LEU A 98 -9.82 5.36 -16.44
C LEU A 98 -10.32 5.58 -15.01
N LEU A 99 -9.59 6.33 -14.20
CA LEU A 99 -10.01 6.72 -12.84
C LEU A 99 -10.14 8.25 -12.78
N ILE A 100 -11.23 8.75 -12.23
CA ILE A 100 -11.47 10.16 -11.94
C ILE A 100 -11.77 10.29 -10.45
N THR A 101 -11.13 11.25 -9.79
CA THR A 101 -11.26 11.46 -8.34
C THR A 101 -11.53 12.92 -8.06
N ASN A 102 -12.25 13.19 -6.96
CA ASN A 102 -12.23 14.51 -6.37
C ASN A 102 -10.86 14.80 -5.69
N LYS A 103 -10.69 16.00 -5.14
CA LYS A 103 -9.40 16.47 -4.59
C LYS A 103 -8.81 15.57 -3.50
N ASP A 104 -9.65 15.04 -2.61
CA ASP A 104 -9.22 14.27 -1.43
C ASP A 104 -9.41 12.76 -1.58
N PHE A 105 -9.76 12.28 -2.78
CA PHE A 105 -9.98 10.87 -3.10
C PHE A 105 -11.15 10.22 -2.34
N SER A 106 -12.01 11.00 -1.68
CA SER A 106 -13.17 10.47 -0.94
C SER A 106 -14.31 10.00 -1.84
N ASP A 107 -14.47 10.58 -3.03
CA ASP A 107 -15.39 10.12 -4.07
C ASP A 107 -14.66 9.94 -5.40
N CYS A 108 -14.68 8.70 -5.90
CA CYS A 108 -13.96 8.27 -7.08
C CYS A 108 -14.89 7.54 -8.04
N ARG A 109 -14.60 7.63 -9.34
CA ARG A 109 -15.29 6.88 -10.39
C ARG A 109 -14.28 6.27 -11.34
N CYS A 110 -14.54 5.05 -11.82
CA CYS A 110 -13.71 4.46 -12.86
C CYS A 110 -14.49 3.73 -13.95
N ALA A 111 -13.91 3.70 -15.15
CA ALA A 111 -14.30 2.80 -16.24
C ALA A 111 -13.20 1.76 -16.45
N LEU A 112 -13.59 0.51 -16.68
CA LEU A 112 -12.66 -0.59 -16.87
C LEU A 112 -12.71 -1.11 -18.31
N ASN A 113 -11.55 -1.45 -18.86
CA ASN A 113 -11.39 -1.82 -20.26
C ASN A 113 -10.82 -3.24 -20.42
N GLY A 114 -11.08 -3.83 -21.59
CA GLY A 114 -10.51 -5.12 -21.97
C GLY A 114 -11.17 -6.33 -21.32
N ASN A 115 -10.39 -7.42 -21.22
CA ASN A 115 -10.79 -8.71 -20.69
C ASN A 115 -10.76 -8.75 -19.14
N TYR A 116 -11.15 -9.88 -18.54
CA TYR A 116 -11.18 -10.07 -17.09
C TYR A 116 -9.86 -9.67 -16.39
N ASN A 117 -8.71 -10.09 -16.93
CA ASN A 117 -7.40 -9.80 -16.33
C ASN A 117 -7.08 -8.30 -16.36
N MET A 118 -7.34 -7.64 -17.49
CA MET A 118 -7.13 -6.19 -17.62
C MET A 118 -8.03 -5.41 -16.67
N ARG A 119 -9.31 -5.79 -16.57
CA ARG A 119 -10.28 -5.15 -15.68
C ARG A 119 -9.90 -5.35 -14.20
N SER A 120 -9.53 -6.57 -13.82
CA SER A 120 -9.09 -6.87 -12.45
C SER A 120 -7.80 -6.11 -12.11
N PHE A 121 -6.84 -6.07 -13.03
CA PHE A 121 -5.60 -5.31 -12.88
C PHE A 121 -5.86 -3.81 -12.72
N GLY A 122 -6.65 -3.22 -13.61
CA GLY A 122 -6.98 -1.80 -13.59
C GLY A 122 -7.74 -1.39 -12.33
N LEU A 123 -8.71 -2.21 -11.89
CA LEU A 123 -9.47 -1.96 -10.67
C LEU A 123 -8.60 -2.07 -9.41
N ASN A 124 -7.74 -3.09 -9.31
CA ASN A 124 -6.82 -3.25 -8.18
C ASN A 124 -5.86 -2.06 -8.04
N ASN A 125 -5.27 -1.61 -9.16
CA ASN A 125 -4.35 -0.46 -9.15
C ASN A 125 -5.08 0.85 -8.82
N ALA A 126 -6.29 1.06 -9.35
CA ALA A 126 -7.11 2.22 -9.00
C ALA A 126 -7.39 2.27 -7.49
N LEU A 127 -7.83 1.15 -6.89
CA LEU A 127 -8.09 1.07 -5.45
C LEU A 127 -6.83 1.29 -4.60
N MET A 128 -5.69 0.74 -5.03
CA MET A 128 -4.41 0.94 -4.35
C MET A 128 -4.01 2.42 -4.34
N LEU A 129 -4.19 3.09 -5.49
CA LEU A 129 -3.88 4.51 -5.67
C LEU A 129 -4.77 5.39 -4.79
N ILE A 130 -6.09 5.17 -4.85
CA ILE A 130 -7.07 5.88 -4.02
C ILE A 130 -6.72 5.71 -2.54
N PHE A 131 -6.47 4.47 -2.09
CA PHE A 131 -6.16 4.20 -0.68
C PHE A 131 -4.89 4.91 -0.22
N ALA A 132 -3.82 4.86 -1.03
CA ALA A 132 -2.56 5.51 -0.69
C ALA A 132 -2.71 7.03 -0.53
N PHE A 133 -3.44 7.68 -1.43
CA PHE A 133 -3.51 9.14 -1.46
C PHE A 133 -4.59 9.72 -0.56
N ALA A 134 -5.76 9.07 -0.45
CA ALA A 134 -6.73 9.40 0.60
C ALA A 134 -6.11 9.19 2.00
N GLY A 135 -5.24 8.18 2.14
CA GLY A 135 -4.62 7.78 3.40
C GLY A 135 -3.62 8.80 3.94
N ALA A 136 -2.96 9.54 3.05
CA ALA A 136 -1.96 10.55 3.43
C ALA A 136 -2.51 11.55 4.46
N HIS A 137 -3.73 12.05 4.23
CA HIS A 137 -4.40 13.01 5.13
C HIS A 137 -4.91 12.39 6.44
N LYS A 138 -4.88 11.06 6.57
CA LYS A 138 -5.31 10.30 7.76
C LYS A 138 -4.15 9.58 8.44
N GLN A 139 -2.93 10.12 8.31
CA GLN A 139 -1.69 9.54 8.87
C GLN A 139 -1.55 8.04 8.57
N THR A 140 -1.92 7.66 7.35
CA THR A 140 -1.99 6.29 6.87
C THR A 140 -1.06 6.16 5.66
N LEU A 141 -0.10 5.24 5.74
CA LEU A 141 0.89 4.98 4.70
C LEU A 141 0.73 3.57 4.15
N LEU A 142 0.61 3.46 2.83
CA LEU A 142 0.83 2.21 2.11
C LEU A 142 2.32 2.11 1.77
N ILE A 143 3.00 1.06 2.24
CA ILE A 143 4.44 0.92 2.08
C ILE A 143 4.81 -0.36 1.35
N HIS A 144 5.82 -0.31 0.49
CA HIS A 144 6.37 -1.47 -0.20
C HIS A 144 7.30 -2.26 0.74
N ALA A 145 6.76 -3.29 1.38
CA ALA A 145 7.42 -4.09 2.41
C ALA A 145 6.90 -5.54 2.48
N SER A 146 7.72 -6.46 2.97
CA SER A 146 7.25 -7.77 3.45
C SER A 146 7.11 -7.71 4.97
N LEU A 147 5.97 -8.15 5.51
CA LEU A 147 5.59 -7.95 6.91
C LEU A 147 5.43 -9.27 7.65
N VAL A 148 6.22 -9.44 8.71
CA VAL A 148 6.09 -10.54 9.67
C VAL A 148 5.62 -10.01 11.02
N ARG A 149 4.81 -10.78 11.73
CA ARG A 149 4.44 -10.52 13.12
C ARG A 149 5.16 -11.47 14.04
N ASN A 150 5.59 -10.97 15.20
CA ASN A 150 6.04 -11.79 16.31
C ASN A 150 5.68 -11.07 17.63
N ASN A 151 5.16 -11.82 18.61
CA ASN A 151 4.76 -11.28 19.93
C ASN A 151 3.84 -10.04 19.86
N ASN A 152 2.85 -10.04 18.96
CA ASN A 152 1.92 -8.92 18.70
C ASN A 152 2.55 -7.62 18.15
N PHE A 153 3.83 -7.66 17.76
CA PHE A 153 4.50 -6.59 17.03
C PHE A 153 4.73 -6.99 15.57
N GLY A 154 4.52 -6.05 14.66
CA GLY A 154 4.81 -6.20 13.23
C GLY A 154 6.17 -5.62 12.88
N TYR A 155 6.93 -6.35 12.08
CA TYR A 155 8.27 -5.99 11.61
C TYR A 155 8.25 -5.93 10.09
N ALA A 156 8.39 -4.71 9.56
CA ALA A 156 8.35 -4.46 8.12
C ALA A 156 9.76 -4.49 7.55
N PHE A 157 9.99 -5.37 6.57
CA PHE A 157 11.24 -5.38 5.80
C PHE A 157 11.06 -4.59 4.52
N ILE A 158 11.82 -3.51 4.36
CA ILE A 158 11.84 -2.67 3.17
C ILE A 158 13.14 -2.90 2.38
N ALA A 159 13.10 -2.74 1.07
CA ALA A 159 14.28 -2.80 0.24
C ALA A 159 13.98 -2.27 -1.17
N LYS A 160 15.04 -2.02 -1.95
CA LYS A 160 14.90 -1.93 -3.41
C LYS A 160 14.29 -3.24 -3.94
N SER A 161 13.57 -3.15 -5.06
CA SER A 161 12.95 -4.34 -5.67
C SER A 161 14.01 -5.41 -5.95
N GLY A 162 13.69 -6.67 -5.65
CA GLY A 162 14.60 -7.81 -5.84
C GLY A 162 15.69 -8.01 -4.76
N THR A 163 15.75 -7.20 -3.70
CA THR A 163 16.89 -7.24 -2.75
C THR A 163 16.77 -8.27 -1.60
N GLY A 164 15.60 -8.90 -1.38
CA GLY A 164 15.48 -10.05 -0.45
C GLY A 164 14.48 -9.93 0.72
N LYS A 165 13.50 -9.02 0.66
CA LYS A 165 12.46 -8.83 1.70
C LYS A 165 11.76 -10.15 2.08
N SER A 166 11.20 -10.85 1.10
CA SER A 166 10.49 -12.13 1.31
C SER A 166 11.43 -13.25 1.77
N THR A 167 12.73 -13.18 1.41
CA THR A 167 13.74 -14.11 1.93
C THR A 167 13.89 -13.95 3.43
N GLN A 168 13.97 -12.72 3.94
CA GLN A 168 14.08 -12.49 5.38
C GLN A 168 12.81 -12.91 6.14
N VAL A 169 11.64 -12.58 5.61
CA VAL A 169 10.39 -13.06 6.22
C VAL A 169 10.34 -14.58 6.25
N SER A 170 10.76 -15.27 5.18
CA SER A 170 10.85 -16.73 5.15
C SER A 170 11.81 -17.28 6.22
N MET A 171 12.95 -16.63 6.47
CA MET A 171 13.85 -17.03 7.55
C MET A 171 13.22 -16.84 8.93
N TRP A 172 12.49 -15.74 9.16
CA TRP A 172 11.74 -15.53 10.41
C TRP A 172 10.69 -16.62 10.63
N LEU A 173 9.89 -16.93 9.62
CA LEU A 173 8.85 -17.96 9.72
C LEU A 173 9.42 -19.36 10.02
N ARG A 174 10.62 -19.67 9.53
CA ARG A 174 11.26 -20.98 9.72
C ARG A 174 12.02 -21.11 11.04
N HIS A 175 12.55 -20.01 11.55
CA HIS A 175 13.58 -20.07 12.60
C HIS A 175 13.27 -19.25 13.85
N ILE A 176 12.32 -18.31 13.79
CA ILE A 176 11.91 -17.50 14.94
C ILE A 176 10.50 -17.95 15.37
N ALA A 177 10.44 -18.68 16.48
CA ALA A 177 9.19 -19.23 17.00
C ALA A 177 8.14 -18.13 17.27
N GLY A 178 6.87 -18.43 16.98
CA GLY A 178 5.76 -17.49 17.14
C GLY A 178 5.63 -16.45 16.01
N SER A 179 6.37 -16.60 14.92
CA SER A 179 6.29 -15.69 13.77
C SER A 179 5.21 -16.09 12.77
N ASP A 180 4.45 -15.12 12.25
CA ASP A 180 3.48 -15.34 11.16
C ASP A 180 3.48 -14.21 10.11
N LEU A 181 3.21 -14.57 8.84
CA LEU A 181 3.20 -13.63 7.71
C LEU A 181 1.92 -12.80 7.71
N MET A 182 2.02 -11.46 7.75
CA MET A 182 0.82 -10.60 7.68
C MET A 182 0.52 -10.10 6.27
N ASN A 183 1.56 -9.80 5.47
CA ASN A 183 1.44 -9.30 4.10
C ASN A 183 2.80 -9.41 3.38
N ASP A 184 2.81 -9.58 2.06
CA ASP A 184 4.03 -9.72 1.26
C ASP A 184 4.04 -8.78 0.04
N ASP A 185 3.70 -7.50 0.20
CA ASP A 185 4.11 -6.40 -0.71
C ASP A 185 3.75 -5.00 -0.22
N ASN A 186 2.48 -4.79 0.16
CA ASN A 186 1.92 -3.46 0.44
C ASN A 186 1.17 -3.43 1.78
N PRO A 187 1.83 -3.69 2.93
CA PRO A 187 1.21 -3.47 4.23
C PRO A 187 0.90 -1.99 4.46
N ILE A 188 0.01 -1.74 5.42
CA ILE A 188 -0.47 -0.40 5.76
C ILE A 188 0.03 -0.04 7.15
N ILE A 189 0.64 1.14 7.32
CA ILE A 189 0.94 1.73 8.63
C ILE A 189 -0.10 2.82 8.92
N ARG A 190 -0.65 2.86 10.13
CA ARG A 190 -1.54 3.94 10.59
C ARG A 190 -1.11 4.46 11.95
N CYS A 191 -1.24 5.76 12.16
CA CYS A 191 -1.25 6.35 13.50
C CYS A 191 -2.69 6.34 14.04
N ILE A 192 -2.93 5.67 15.17
CA ILE A 192 -4.22 5.58 15.85
C ILE A 192 -3.96 5.87 17.32
N ASP A 193 -4.63 6.88 17.87
CA ASP A 193 -4.46 7.31 19.26
C ASP A 193 -2.98 7.56 19.64
N ASN A 194 -2.23 8.21 18.74
CA ASN A 194 -0.78 8.47 18.84
C ASN A 194 0.13 7.21 18.87
N GLU A 195 -0.40 6.03 18.58
CA GLU A 195 0.39 4.81 18.42
C GLU A 195 0.43 4.36 16.95
N PHE A 196 1.58 3.84 16.52
CA PHE A 196 1.70 3.25 15.19
C PHE A 196 1.32 1.78 15.18
N TRP A 197 0.37 1.46 14.31
CA TRP A 197 -0.10 0.12 14.01
C TRP A 197 0.27 -0.23 12.58
N ILE A 198 0.52 -1.51 12.34
CA ILE A 198 0.77 -2.05 11.01
C ILE A 198 -0.20 -3.19 10.70
N PHE A 199 -0.72 -3.21 9.48
CA PHE A 199 -1.83 -4.04 9.05
C PHE A 199 -1.46 -4.86 7.82
N GLY A 200 -2.08 -6.03 7.70
CA GLY A 200 -2.23 -6.68 6.41
C GLY A 200 -3.15 -5.87 5.49
N SER A 201 -3.08 -6.14 4.19
CA SER A 201 -3.85 -5.42 3.16
C SER A 201 -4.34 -6.37 2.05
N PRO A 202 -5.29 -5.93 1.20
CA PRO A 202 -5.70 -6.70 0.03
C PRO A 202 -4.67 -6.70 -1.11
N TRP A 203 -3.55 -5.98 -0.95
CA TRP A 203 -2.46 -5.91 -1.92
C TRP A 203 -1.25 -6.68 -1.40
N SER A 204 -0.97 -7.81 -2.03
CA SER A 204 0.16 -8.69 -1.72
C SER A 204 0.84 -9.10 -3.01
N GLY A 205 2.11 -9.48 -2.90
CA GLY A 205 2.99 -9.72 -4.04
C GLY A 205 2.83 -11.12 -4.58
N LYS A 206 3.96 -11.76 -4.92
CA LYS A 206 3.97 -13.12 -5.47
C LYS A 206 3.35 -14.15 -4.52
N THR A 207 3.43 -13.92 -3.21
CA THR A 207 2.79 -14.76 -2.21
C THR A 207 1.41 -14.18 -1.90
N PRO A 208 0.30 -14.87 -2.25
CA PRO A 208 -1.03 -14.41 -1.86
C PRO A 208 -1.15 -14.43 -0.33
N CYS A 209 -1.25 -13.25 0.28
CA CYS A 209 -1.41 -13.08 1.72
C CYS A 209 -2.33 -11.88 2.00
N TYR A 210 -3.63 -12.15 2.00
CA TYR A 210 -4.69 -11.15 2.20
C TYR A 210 -5.30 -11.36 3.58
N ARG A 211 -4.75 -10.71 4.60
CA ARG A 211 -5.14 -10.96 6.01
C ARG A 211 -5.60 -9.66 6.66
N ASN A 212 -6.84 -9.65 7.14
CA ASN A 212 -7.39 -8.54 7.91
C ASN A 212 -6.95 -8.62 9.38
N ILE A 213 -5.67 -8.37 9.62
CA ILE A 213 -5.04 -8.45 10.94
C ILE A 213 -4.15 -7.22 11.18
N LYS A 214 -3.93 -6.89 12.45
CA LYS A 214 -3.08 -5.77 12.89
C LYS A 214 -2.10 -6.18 13.99
N ALA A 215 -1.04 -5.40 14.12
CA ALA A 215 -0.03 -5.50 15.18
C ALA A 215 0.52 -4.10 15.49
N ARG A 216 1.08 -3.91 16.69
CA ARG A 216 1.82 -2.67 16.99
C ARG A 216 3.07 -2.63 16.11
N LEU A 217 3.46 -1.47 15.59
CA LEU A 217 4.66 -1.37 14.78
C LEU A 217 5.90 -1.57 15.68
N GLY A 218 6.65 -2.64 15.45
CA GLY A 218 7.84 -2.98 16.24
C GLY A 218 9.09 -2.28 15.74
N ALA A 219 9.40 -2.47 14.45
CA ALA A 219 10.51 -1.85 13.75
C ALA A 219 10.33 -1.89 12.23
N ILE A 220 11.05 -1.03 11.53
CA ILE A 220 11.20 -1.07 10.07
C ILE A 220 12.66 -1.35 9.75
N THR A 221 12.92 -2.37 8.95
CA THR A 221 14.29 -2.82 8.65
C THR A 221 14.54 -2.80 7.15
N ARG A 222 15.50 -1.99 6.73
CA ARG A 222 15.99 -1.99 5.35
C ARG A 222 16.93 -3.17 5.14
N ILE A 223 16.68 -3.97 4.11
CA ILE A 223 17.59 -5.05 3.71
C ILE A 223 18.71 -4.48 2.85
N ASP A 224 19.94 -4.79 3.26
CA ASP A 224 21.15 -4.58 2.48
C ASP A 224 21.90 -5.92 2.30
N ARG A 225 22.35 -6.20 1.08
CA ARG A 225 23.06 -7.46 0.81
C ARG A 225 24.52 -7.29 1.20
N ALA A 226 24.99 -8.16 2.07
CA ALA A 226 26.37 -8.12 2.55
C ALA A 226 26.97 -9.53 2.63
N THR A 227 28.28 -9.59 2.85
CA THR A 227 29.03 -10.83 3.04
C THR A 227 29.03 -11.29 4.50
N THR A 228 28.58 -10.45 5.43
CA THR A 228 28.46 -10.74 6.86
C THR A 228 27.12 -10.26 7.39
N ASN A 229 26.67 -10.86 8.49
CA ASN A 229 25.42 -10.51 9.16
C ASN A 229 25.65 -9.44 10.23
N SER A 230 25.11 -8.24 10.04
CA SER A 230 25.13 -7.16 11.03
C SER A 230 23.89 -6.28 10.92
N ILE A 231 23.58 -5.54 11.98
CA ILE A 231 22.41 -4.66 12.00
C ILE A 231 22.75 -3.33 12.66
N ASP A 232 22.40 -2.25 11.96
CA ASP A 232 22.65 -0.89 12.39
C ASP A 232 21.33 -0.16 12.61
N LYS A 233 21.21 0.55 13.74
CA LYS A 233 20.11 1.48 13.95
C LYS A 233 20.41 2.77 13.19
N LEU A 234 19.50 3.18 12.33
CA LEU A 234 19.70 4.38 11.51
C LEU A 234 19.45 5.65 12.32
N PRO A 235 20.31 6.69 12.18
CA PRO A 235 20.01 8.01 12.72
C PRO A 235 18.83 8.64 11.95
N PRO A 236 18.11 9.62 12.53
CA PRO A 236 16.83 10.11 12.01
C PRO A 236 16.83 10.49 10.53
N ILE A 237 17.85 11.20 10.05
CA ILE A 237 17.96 11.63 8.65
C ILE A 237 18.07 10.41 7.71
N GLN A 238 18.89 9.42 8.07
CA GLN A 238 19.05 8.20 7.27
C GLN A 238 17.80 7.32 7.35
N ALA A 239 17.16 7.26 8.52
CA ALA A 239 15.91 6.55 8.74
C ALA A 239 14.80 7.10 7.82
N PHE A 240 14.62 8.43 7.80
CA PHE A 240 13.68 9.12 6.90
C PHE A 240 14.00 8.82 5.42
N ALA A 241 15.25 9.01 5.02
CA ALA A 241 15.68 8.77 3.63
C ALA A 241 15.55 7.30 3.20
N SER A 242 15.61 6.36 4.16
CA SER A 242 15.42 4.93 3.90
C SER A 242 13.95 4.54 3.70
N LEU A 243 13.02 5.18 4.42
CA LEU A 243 11.60 4.84 4.42
C LEU A 243 10.81 5.56 3.32
N LEU A 244 11.14 6.82 3.04
CA LEU A 244 10.42 7.63 2.06
C LEU A 244 10.27 6.96 0.67
N PRO A 245 11.30 6.33 0.08
CA PRO A 245 11.17 5.66 -1.21
C PRO A 245 10.26 4.42 -1.20
N SER A 246 9.99 3.85 -0.03
CA SER A 246 9.08 2.72 0.14
C SER A 246 7.62 3.15 0.26
N CYS A 247 7.32 4.43 0.42
CA CYS A 247 5.93 4.92 0.52
C CYS A 247 5.38 5.30 -0.86
N SER A 248 4.14 4.92 -1.15
CA SER A 248 3.41 5.41 -2.33
C SER A 248 3.17 6.92 -2.19
N SER A 249 3.84 7.75 -3.00
CA SER A 249 3.84 9.21 -2.84
C SER A 249 3.58 9.98 -4.14
N MET A 250 2.73 11.01 -4.06
CA MET A 250 2.51 11.98 -5.15
C MET A 250 3.45 13.19 -5.01
N LYS A 251 4.70 13.06 -5.46
CA LYS A 251 5.71 14.13 -5.31
C LYS A 251 5.35 15.47 -5.97
N TRP A 252 4.37 15.52 -6.88
CA TRP A 252 3.89 16.77 -7.50
C TRP A 252 2.84 17.47 -6.66
N ASP A 253 2.18 16.74 -5.77
CA ASP A 253 1.14 17.29 -4.93
C ASP A 253 1.72 17.61 -3.56
N SER A 254 1.97 18.91 -3.31
CA SER A 254 2.61 19.36 -2.08
C SER A 254 1.82 18.94 -0.84
N ASP A 255 0.49 18.98 -0.89
CA ASP A 255 -0.35 18.72 0.27
C ASP A 255 -0.25 17.24 0.67
N ILE A 256 -0.41 16.34 -0.29
CA ILE A 256 -0.30 14.89 -0.06
C ILE A 256 1.13 14.49 0.27
N TYR A 257 2.12 15.05 -0.43
CA TYR A 257 3.52 14.75 -0.18
C TYR A 257 3.98 15.19 1.21
N ASN A 258 3.56 16.39 1.66
CA ASN A 258 3.88 16.89 3.00
C ASN A 258 3.21 16.03 4.07
N ALA A 259 1.94 15.65 3.91
CA ALA A 259 1.26 14.78 4.87
C ALA A 259 1.94 13.39 5.02
N ILE A 260 2.47 12.85 3.91
CA ILE A 260 3.31 11.65 3.93
C ILE A 260 4.61 11.90 4.70
N CYS A 261 5.32 13.00 4.40
CA CYS A 261 6.57 13.37 5.09
C CYS A 261 6.36 13.57 6.60
N ASP A 262 5.27 14.21 7.01
CA ASP A 262 4.93 14.42 8.41
C ASP A 262 4.68 13.09 9.13
N THR A 263 3.99 12.15 8.46
CA THR A 263 3.74 10.82 9.01
C THR A 263 5.03 10.02 9.14
N ILE A 264 5.92 10.07 8.13
CA ILE A 264 7.24 9.42 8.18
C ILE A 264 8.09 10.01 9.32
N THR A 265 8.09 11.33 9.49
CA THR A 265 8.81 12.01 10.58
C THR A 265 8.37 11.47 11.94
N LYS A 266 7.06 11.38 12.18
CA LYS A 266 6.51 10.80 13.43
C LYS A 266 6.89 9.32 13.62
N ILE A 267 6.95 8.53 12.54
CA ILE A 267 7.44 7.14 12.62
C ILE A 267 8.90 7.11 13.03
N VAL A 268 9.75 7.94 12.44
CA VAL A 268 11.19 8.00 12.75
C VAL A 268 11.44 8.41 14.21
N GLU A 269 10.59 9.29 14.77
CA GLU A 269 10.67 9.72 16.17
C GLU A 269 10.30 8.62 17.17
N THR A 270 9.39 7.72 16.80
CA THR A 270 8.76 6.76 17.74
C THR A 270 9.14 5.30 17.50
N THR A 271 9.61 4.97 16.30
CA THR A 271 9.87 3.61 15.83
C THR A 271 11.32 3.46 15.41
N GLY A 272 11.96 2.37 15.84
CA GLY A 272 13.32 2.06 15.40
C GLY A 272 13.35 1.69 13.92
N ILE A 273 14.16 2.41 13.14
CA ILE A 273 14.48 2.06 11.75
C ILE A 273 15.91 1.56 11.67
N TYR A 274 16.11 0.44 11.00
CA TYR A 274 17.38 -0.29 10.97
C TYR A 274 17.82 -0.60 9.55
N THR A 275 19.11 -0.87 9.34
CA THR A 275 19.62 -1.58 8.17
C THR A 275 20.16 -2.92 8.61
N LEU A 276 19.65 -4.00 8.01
CA LEU A 276 20.18 -5.36 8.15
C LEU A 276 21.09 -5.64 6.96
N HIS A 277 22.39 -5.72 7.21
CA HIS A 277 23.38 -6.23 6.29
C HIS A 277 23.38 -7.75 6.41
N CYS A 278 22.97 -8.48 5.38
CA CYS A 278 22.78 -9.93 5.55
C CYS A 278 23.07 -10.81 4.34
N LEU A 279 23.43 -12.06 4.69
CA LEU A 279 23.31 -13.26 3.88
C LEU A 279 21.88 -13.85 4.01
N PRO A 280 21.40 -14.64 3.03
CA PRO A 280 20.08 -15.25 3.08
C PRO A 280 20.06 -16.53 3.95
N ASN A 281 20.48 -16.42 5.22
CA ASN A 281 20.63 -17.56 6.12
C ASN A 281 19.88 -17.37 7.46
N LYS A 282 19.85 -18.44 8.27
CA LYS A 282 19.21 -18.46 9.61
C LYS A 282 19.79 -17.41 10.55
N GLU A 283 21.12 -17.30 10.59
CA GLU A 283 21.82 -16.36 11.45
C GLU A 283 21.38 -14.90 11.22
N ALA A 284 21.14 -14.51 9.97
CA ALA A 284 20.64 -13.17 9.66
C ALA A 284 19.30 -12.84 10.33
N ALA A 285 18.38 -13.82 10.36
CA ALA A 285 17.10 -13.65 11.05
C ALA A 285 17.28 -13.57 12.57
N GLU A 286 18.18 -14.36 13.14
CA GLU A 286 18.49 -14.36 14.58
C GLU A 286 19.13 -13.05 15.04
N VAL A 287 20.13 -12.56 14.30
CA VAL A 287 20.78 -11.26 14.55
C VAL A 287 19.77 -10.12 14.46
N CYS A 288 18.94 -10.13 13.41
CA CYS A 288 17.89 -9.14 13.24
C CYS A 288 16.88 -9.17 14.40
N TYR A 289 16.31 -10.34 14.69
CA TYR A 289 15.34 -10.52 15.76
C TYR A 289 15.88 -10.10 17.13
N LYS A 290 17.11 -10.49 17.47
CA LYS A 290 17.76 -10.11 18.72
C LYS A 290 17.88 -8.59 18.89
N ALA A 291 18.11 -7.86 17.80
CA ALA A 291 18.29 -6.42 17.84
C ALA A 291 17.00 -5.60 17.83
N ILE A 292 15.94 -6.09 17.17
CA ILE A 292 14.72 -5.30 16.94
C ILE A 292 13.49 -5.78 17.71
N SER A 293 13.51 -7.02 18.21
CA SER A 293 12.33 -7.62 18.84
C SER A 293 11.88 -6.82 20.07
N LYS A 294 10.56 -6.72 20.20
CA LYS A 294 9.89 -6.18 21.38
C LYS A 294 9.41 -7.35 22.23
N VAL A 295 9.62 -7.24 23.54
CA VAL A 295 9.04 -8.14 24.54
C VAL A 295 7.85 -7.42 25.15
N GLN A 296 6.76 -8.14 25.38
CA GLN A 296 5.62 -7.63 26.15
C GLN A 296 5.97 -7.53 27.63
#